data_AF-A0A2E7ZQL7-F1
#
_entry.id   AF-A0A2E7ZQL7-F1
#
_cell.length_a   1.000
_cell.length_b   1.000
_cell.length_c   1.000
_cell.angle_alpha   90.00
_cell.angle_beta   90.00
_cell.angle_gamma   90.00
#
_symmetry.space_group_name_H-M   'P 1'
#
loop_
_entity.id
_entity.type
_entity.pdbx_description
1 polymer ?
#
loop_
_entity_poly.entity_id
_entity_poly.type
_entity_poly.pdbx_seq_one_letter_code
_entity_poly.pdbx_strand_id
1 'polypeptide(L)'
;MIRLAPSVTTTLLVTGLILSACGGDDKDTGPVKSLCSDDEQRCYDNALLTCGPEGKSWTVGWCGQSKTCTTDNGSAGCKAVKCERNARICDGKKVLQCPADGLDEPSTVESCKSGQHCMFGQCVTTACEAGTKLCGWRAVLSCNGGSWESVKCKADQRCDPDSVTCVDQVCAPTSLKCVDNKARATCSDDGSEWIGRNCAAGQVCNDGVCHSEVQGVTQQTDANSGEPDDATSDAGASGFIDVGTKPEVVLEPFDSMKITISETPTPGPGAKVLEFGFSSANFLSVNKMLQISGDEGLYKLEIQLAPVEDFTTGTFTALEAQAEDTAILMNDGSNDQNQVQWQFQAVDYTLDITAFDDVGGRIKGTLSAKMGDAINKGQFLYIEGSFDIKRSN
;
A
#
# COMPACT_ATOMS: atom_id res chain seq x y z
N MET A 1 -44.52 36.87 -4.44
CA MET A 1 -44.35 37.00 -2.97
C MET A 1 -42.85 36.98 -2.68
N ILE A 2 -42.26 38.14 -2.43
CA ILE A 2 -40.83 38.30 -2.17
C ILE A 2 -40.65 38.17 -0.65
N ARG A 3 -40.01 37.09 -0.19
CA ARG A 3 -39.61 36.94 1.22
C ARG A 3 -38.18 37.44 1.38
N LEU A 4 -38.03 38.51 2.16
CA LEU A 4 -36.74 39.06 2.60
C LEU A 4 -36.15 38.14 3.68
N ALA A 5 -34.87 37.81 3.55
CA ALA A 5 -34.10 37.02 4.52
C ALA A 5 -33.68 37.89 5.73
N PRO A 6 -33.57 37.32 6.95
CA PRO A 6 -33.15 38.06 8.13
C PRO A 6 -31.64 38.33 8.14
N SER A 7 -31.28 39.56 8.50
CA SER A 7 -29.92 40.05 8.74
C SER A 7 -29.32 39.33 9.95
N VAL A 8 -28.21 38.62 9.76
CA VAL A 8 -27.43 37.99 10.84
C VAL A 8 -26.44 39.02 11.37
N THR A 9 -26.62 39.43 12.63
CA THR A 9 -25.72 40.33 13.35
C THR A 9 -24.54 39.52 13.89
N THR A 10 -23.35 39.69 13.31
CA THR A 10 -22.11 39.06 13.80
C THR A 10 -21.55 39.88 14.96
N THR A 11 -21.66 39.35 16.18
CA THR A 11 -20.98 39.90 17.36
C THR A 11 -19.51 39.51 17.32
N LEU A 12 -18.64 40.49 17.08
CA LEU A 12 -17.18 40.34 17.14
C LEU A 12 -16.75 40.32 18.62
N LEU A 13 -16.38 39.16 19.15
CA LEU A 13 -15.74 39.05 20.47
C LEU A 13 -14.24 39.31 20.28
N VAL A 14 -13.78 40.52 20.63
CA VAL A 14 -12.35 40.87 20.65
C VAL A 14 -11.77 40.36 21.96
N THR A 15 -11.23 39.15 21.94
CA THR A 15 -10.43 38.62 23.06
C THR A 15 -9.03 39.20 22.96
N GLY A 16 -8.66 40.04 23.92
CA GLY A 16 -7.35 40.66 24.01
C GLY A 16 -6.24 39.61 24.17
N LEU A 17 -5.39 39.49 23.16
CA LEU A 17 -4.11 38.79 23.27
C LEU A 17 -3.17 39.62 24.15
N ILE A 18 -2.89 39.11 25.35
CA ILE A 18 -1.81 39.60 26.20
C ILE A 18 -0.50 39.09 25.57
N LEU A 19 0.23 40.00 24.90
CA LEU A 19 1.61 39.77 24.46
C LEU A 19 2.52 39.81 25.70
N SER A 20 2.78 38.64 26.29
CA SER A 20 3.89 38.46 27.22
C SER A 20 5.20 38.47 26.43
N ALA A 21 5.95 39.56 26.59
CA ALA A 21 7.31 39.70 26.12
C ALA A 21 8.24 38.73 26.87
N CYS A 22 8.71 37.69 26.20
CA CYS A 22 9.77 36.82 26.69
C CYS A 22 11.13 37.36 26.21
N GLY A 23 11.75 38.21 27.02
CA GLY A 23 13.18 38.48 26.98
C GLY A 23 13.85 37.71 28.11
N GLY A 24 14.44 36.56 27.79
CA GLY A 24 15.17 35.73 28.75
C GLY A 24 16.16 34.85 27.99
N ASP A 25 17.45 35.10 28.22
CA ASP A 25 18.61 34.40 27.66
C ASP A 25 18.78 32.99 28.27
N ASP A 26 17.76 32.13 28.19
CA ASP A 26 17.87 30.75 28.66
C ASP A 26 18.43 29.84 27.56
N LYS A 27 19.75 29.68 27.55
CA LYS A 27 20.50 28.67 26.77
C LYS A 27 20.38 27.26 27.33
N ASP A 28 19.27 26.93 28.00
CA ASP A 28 19.04 25.59 28.54
C ASP A 28 18.12 24.81 27.59
N THR A 29 18.64 24.46 26.42
CA THR A 29 18.01 23.48 25.52
C THR A 29 18.22 22.08 26.10
N GLY A 30 17.62 21.83 27.26
CA GLY A 30 17.56 20.49 27.84
C GLY A 30 17.00 19.47 26.83
N PRO A 31 17.31 18.18 27.00
CA PRO A 31 16.89 17.13 26.08
C PRO A 31 15.38 17.22 25.84
N VAL A 32 14.98 17.18 24.55
CA VAL A 32 13.59 17.30 24.12
C VAL A 32 12.76 16.26 24.88
N LYS A 33 11.81 16.75 25.69
CA LYS A 33 11.05 15.96 26.65
C LYS A 33 9.92 15.21 25.91
N SER A 34 10.28 14.17 25.16
CA SER A 34 9.41 13.37 24.26
C SER A 34 8.76 14.14 23.09
N LEU A 35 8.68 13.49 21.93
CA LEU A 35 8.01 13.99 20.72
C LEU A 35 6.51 13.69 20.72
N CYS A 36 6.10 12.61 21.38
CA CYS A 36 4.72 12.13 21.48
C CYS A 36 4.51 11.36 22.79
N SER A 37 3.25 11.03 23.10
CA SER A 37 2.93 10.16 24.22
C SER A 37 3.04 8.69 23.80
N ASP A 38 3.49 7.80 24.69
CA ASP A 38 3.58 6.36 24.39
C ASP A 38 2.25 5.82 23.81
N ASP A 39 2.36 5.06 22.72
CA ASP A 39 1.25 4.49 21.96
C ASP A 39 0.24 5.50 21.39
N GLU A 40 0.56 6.79 21.41
CA GLU A 40 -0.26 7.81 20.76
C GLU A 40 -0.38 7.49 19.26
N GLN A 41 -1.59 7.55 18.74
CA GLN A 41 -1.87 7.33 17.33
C GLN A 41 -2.37 8.60 16.66
N ARG A 42 -1.88 8.87 15.45
CA ARG A 42 -2.32 10.01 14.64
C ARG A 42 -2.41 9.60 13.18
N CYS A 43 -3.40 10.14 12.48
CA CYS A 43 -3.42 10.02 11.03
C CYS A 43 -2.56 11.11 10.41
N TYR A 44 -1.72 10.71 9.47
CA TYR A 44 -0.97 11.60 8.59
C TYR A 44 -1.23 11.15 7.16
N ASP A 45 -2.08 11.90 6.46
CA ASP A 45 -2.70 11.48 5.19
C ASP A 45 -3.36 10.11 5.32
N ASN A 46 -2.93 9.12 4.53
CA ASN A 46 -3.45 7.75 4.58
C ASN A 46 -2.58 6.77 5.39
N ALA A 47 -1.71 7.30 6.26
CA ALA A 47 -0.88 6.51 7.16
C ALA A 47 -1.32 6.69 8.61
N LEU A 48 -1.33 5.58 9.35
CA LEU A 48 -1.47 5.56 10.80
C LEU A 48 -0.07 5.65 11.42
N LEU A 49 0.22 6.79 12.04
CA LEU A 49 1.43 6.96 12.83
C LEU A 49 1.16 6.42 14.24
N THR A 50 2.03 5.56 14.75
CA THR A 50 2.00 5.09 16.14
C THR A 50 3.28 5.51 16.84
N CYS A 51 3.14 6.19 17.98
CA CYS A 51 4.28 6.65 18.77
C CYS A 51 4.95 5.45 19.43
N GLY A 52 6.27 5.30 19.22
CA GLY A 52 7.07 4.27 19.87
C GLY A 52 7.22 4.53 21.37
N PRO A 53 7.69 3.52 22.13
CA PRO A 53 7.94 3.65 23.55
C PRO A 53 8.94 4.78 23.85
N GLU A 54 8.78 5.41 25.01
CA GLU A 54 9.51 6.60 25.47
C GLU A 54 9.19 7.89 24.69
N GLY A 55 8.23 7.85 23.77
CA GLY A 55 7.79 9.01 23.02
C GLY A 55 8.83 9.58 22.05
N LYS A 56 9.82 8.79 21.61
CA LYS A 56 10.99 9.29 20.85
C LYS A 56 10.91 9.09 19.35
N SER A 57 9.96 8.32 18.84
CA SER A 57 9.84 8.01 17.42
C SER A 57 8.40 7.74 17.02
N TRP A 58 8.13 7.84 15.72
CA TRP A 58 6.87 7.39 15.11
C TRP A 58 7.17 6.18 14.23
N THR A 59 6.36 5.13 14.36
CA THR A 59 6.25 4.06 13.36
C THR A 59 5.12 4.41 12.41
N VAL A 60 5.30 4.10 11.13
CA VAL A 60 4.34 4.43 10.06
C VAL A 60 3.70 3.13 9.60
N GLY A 61 2.39 3.00 9.78
CA GLY A 61 1.60 1.90 9.22
C GLY A 61 0.67 2.40 8.12
N TRP A 62 0.87 1.95 6.89
CA TRP A 62 0.02 2.34 5.77
C TRP A 62 -1.36 1.66 5.83
N CYS A 63 -2.42 2.43 5.59
CA CYS A 63 -3.77 1.86 5.57
C CYS A 63 -4.06 1.04 4.28
N GLY A 64 -3.26 1.20 3.23
CA GLY A 64 -3.48 0.57 1.93
C GLY A 64 -4.57 1.25 1.10
N GLN A 65 -4.92 0.67 -0.06
CA GLN A 65 -5.92 1.25 -0.97
C GLN A 65 -7.37 1.01 -0.52
N SER A 66 -7.60 -0.05 0.27
CA SER A 66 -8.93 -0.44 0.74
C SER A 66 -9.33 0.22 2.07
N LYS A 67 -8.45 1.01 2.68
CA LYS A 67 -8.71 1.72 3.93
C LYS A 67 -8.24 3.18 3.85
N THR A 68 -8.90 4.05 4.61
CA THR A 68 -8.50 5.43 4.84
C THR A 68 -8.11 5.60 6.31
N CYS A 69 -7.00 6.27 6.61
CA CYS A 69 -6.70 6.67 7.98
C CYS A 69 -7.65 7.78 8.42
N THR A 70 -8.38 7.56 9.52
CA THR A 70 -9.20 8.60 10.16
C THR A 70 -8.95 8.76 11.62
N THR A 71 -9.26 9.95 12.12
CA THR A 71 -9.34 10.22 13.55
C THR A 71 -10.79 10.39 13.96
N ASP A 72 -11.30 9.45 14.74
CA ASP A 72 -12.68 9.44 15.22
C ASP A 72 -12.68 9.48 16.74
N ASN A 73 -13.35 10.48 17.31
CA ASN A 73 -13.40 10.70 18.76
C ASN A 73 -12.00 10.73 19.41
N GLY A 74 -11.00 11.24 18.70
CA GLY A 74 -9.62 11.35 19.17
C GLY A 74 -8.77 10.08 18.98
N SER A 75 -9.33 9.01 18.44
CA SER A 75 -8.58 7.78 18.12
C SER A 75 -8.31 7.70 16.63
N ALA A 76 -7.03 7.61 16.25
CA ALA A 76 -6.63 7.40 14.86
C ALA A 76 -6.67 5.91 14.49
N GLY A 77 -7.08 5.58 13.26
CA GLY A 77 -7.09 4.20 12.80
C GLY A 77 -7.40 4.07 11.30
N CYS A 78 -7.03 2.93 10.72
CA CYS A 78 -7.34 2.61 9.33
C CYS A 78 -8.75 2.01 9.19
N LYS A 79 -9.67 2.74 8.57
CA LYS A 79 -11.05 2.32 8.33
C LYS A 79 -11.28 1.89 6.89
N ALA A 80 -12.05 0.83 6.68
CA ALA A 80 -12.41 0.37 5.34
C ALA A 80 -13.13 1.48 4.56
N VAL A 81 -12.71 1.67 3.31
CA VAL A 81 -13.37 2.53 2.33
C VAL A 81 -14.70 1.89 1.93
N LYS A 82 -15.81 2.63 2.05
CA LYS A 82 -17.15 2.15 1.66
C LYS A 82 -17.41 2.28 0.17
N CYS A 83 -16.80 3.26 -0.48
CA CYS A 83 -16.91 3.42 -1.93
C CYS A 83 -15.72 4.21 -2.52
N GLU A 84 -15.45 4.02 -3.82
CA GLU A 84 -14.32 4.67 -4.52
C GLU A 84 -14.38 6.19 -4.33
N ARG A 85 -13.30 6.79 -3.81
CA ARG A 85 -13.23 8.22 -3.46
C ARG A 85 -13.67 9.08 -4.64
N ASN A 86 -14.56 10.04 -4.39
CA ASN A 86 -15.15 10.92 -5.40
C ASN A 86 -15.93 10.22 -6.53
N ALA A 87 -16.14 8.90 -6.46
CA ALA A 87 -16.86 8.20 -7.50
C ALA A 87 -18.29 8.70 -7.64
N ARG A 88 -18.69 8.95 -8.90
CA ARG A 88 -20.05 9.34 -9.24
C ARG A 88 -20.81 8.13 -9.73
N ILE A 89 -21.82 7.72 -8.97
CA ILE A 89 -22.68 6.57 -9.27
C ILE A 89 -24.11 7.02 -9.53
N CYS A 90 -24.90 6.17 -10.18
CA CYS A 90 -26.30 6.47 -10.51
C CYS A 90 -27.26 5.65 -9.65
N ASP A 91 -28.19 6.35 -9.01
CA ASP A 91 -29.35 5.76 -8.34
C ASP A 91 -30.63 6.35 -8.97
N GLY A 92 -31.14 5.66 -10.00
CA GLY A 92 -32.28 6.09 -10.79
C GLY A 92 -32.05 7.45 -11.48
N LYS A 93 -32.69 8.51 -10.96
CA LYS A 93 -32.55 9.89 -11.45
C LYS A 93 -31.58 10.73 -10.61
N LYS A 94 -30.83 10.12 -9.71
CA LYS A 94 -29.89 10.83 -8.84
C LYS A 94 -28.47 10.44 -9.22
N VAL A 95 -27.61 11.45 -9.29
CA VAL A 95 -26.17 11.24 -9.23
C VAL A 95 -25.79 11.26 -7.76
N LEU A 96 -25.25 10.15 -7.28
CA LEU A 96 -24.62 10.07 -5.97
C LEU A 96 -23.12 10.25 -6.14
N GLN A 97 -22.47 10.86 -5.16
CA GLN A 97 -21.02 10.98 -5.11
C GLN A 97 -20.50 10.42 -3.78
N CYS A 98 -19.48 9.59 -3.89
CA CYS A 98 -18.68 9.17 -2.75
C CYS A 98 -17.90 10.34 -2.19
N PRO A 99 -17.85 10.51 -0.86
CA PRO A 99 -17.02 11.53 -0.25
C PRO A 99 -15.55 11.33 -0.62
N ALA A 100 -14.75 12.40 -0.51
CA ALA A 100 -13.34 12.39 -0.87
C ALA A 100 -12.52 11.42 -0.01
N ASP A 101 -12.95 11.13 1.23
CA ASP A 101 -12.32 10.11 2.09
C ASP A 101 -12.79 8.68 1.78
N GLY A 102 -13.91 8.53 1.08
CA GLY A 102 -14.55 7.27 0.73
C GLY A 102 -15.19 6.52 1.91
N LEU A 103 -15.40 7.16 3.06
CA LEU A 103 -15.76 6.47 4.31
C LEU A 103 -17.24 6.49 4.64
N ASP A 104 -17.97 7.47 4.10
CA ASP A 104 -19.41 7.54 4.20
C ASP A 104 -20.10 6.99 2.96
N GLU A 105 -21.38 6.69 3.13
CA GLU A 105 -22.23 6.26 2.02
C GLU A 105 -22.31 7.37 0.95
N PRO A 106 -22.40 7.01 -0.34
CA PRO A 106 -22.61 7.97 -1.41
C PRO A 106 -23.81 8.89 -1.13
N SER A 107 -23.63 10.20 -1.27
CA SER A 107 -24.68 11.18 -1.06
C SER A 107 -25.15 11.80 -2.38
N THR A 108 -26.43 12.20 -2.48
CA THR A 108 -26.95 12.83 -3.70
C THR A 108 -26.31 14.21 -3.92
N VAL A 109 -25.57 14.35 -5.01
CA VAL A 109 -24.98 15.64 -5.44
C VAL A 109 -25.79 16.33 -6.52
N GLU A 110 -26.54 15.55 -7.30
CA GLU A 110 -27.35 16.08 -8.39
C GLU A 110 -28.59 15.22 -8.62
N SER A 111 -29.72 15.86 -8.95
CA SER A 111 -30.93 15.18 -9.39
C SER A 111 -31.24 15.55 -10.83
N CYS A 112 -31.35 14.55 -11.70
CA CYS A 112 -31.58 14.74 -13.12
C CYS A 112 -32.97 15.32 -13.36
N LYS A 113 -33.03 16.31 -14.27
CA LYS A 113 -34.26 17.05 -14.57
C LYS A 113 -35.26 16.16 -15.32
N SER A 114 -36.48 16.68 -15.52
CA SER A 114 -37.45 16.02 -16.39
C SER A 114 -36.87 15.81 -17.80
N GLY A 115 -37.06 14.62 -18.37
CA GLY A 115 -36.45 14.23 -19.65
C GLY A 115 -34.98 13.81 -19.57
N GLN A 116 -34.40 13.71 -18.38
CA GLN A 116 -33.05 13.19 -18.14
C GLN A 116 -33.08 11.93 -17.26
N HIS A 117 -32.00 11.16 -17.32
CA HIS A 117 -31.71 10.04 -16.42
C HIS A 117 -30.22 10.03 -16.06
N CYS A 118 -29.88 9.39 -14.95
CA CYS A 118 -28.47 9.26 -14.56
C CYS A 118 -27.85 8.09 -15.33
N MET A 119 -26.71 8.33 -15.97
CA MET A 119 -25.89 7.31 -16.62
C MET A 119 -24.41 7.57 -16.32
N PHE A 120 -23.71 6.59 -15.74
CA PHE A 120 -22.29 6.69 -15.32
C PHE A 120 -21.96 8.00 -14.58
N GLY A 121 -22.73 8.33 -13.55
CA GLY A 121 -22.49 9.52 -12.72
C GLY A 121 -22.81 10.86 -13.39
N GLN A 122 -23.50 10.88 -14.54
CA GLN A 122 -23.89 12.08 -15.27
C GLN A 122 -25.39 12.09 -15.56
N CYS A 123 -26.01 13.27 -15.53
CA CYS A 123 -27.38 13.44 -15.97
C CYS A 123 -27.43 13.67 -17.49
N VAL A 124 -27.88 12.65 -18.23
CA VAL A 124 -28.01 12.70 -19.69
C VAL A 124 -29.47 12.76 -20.11
N THR A 125 -29.75 13.40 -21.24
CA THR A 125 -31.10 13.43 -21.81
C THR A 125 -31.53 12.03 -22.28
N THR A 126 -32.82 11.71 -22.17
CA THR A 126 -33.34 10.40 -22.60
C THR A 126 -33.16 10.15 -24.09
N ALA A 127 -33.31 11.21 -24.91
CA ALA A 127 -32.96 11.19 -26.32
C ALA A 127 -31.69 12.04 -26.54
N CYS A 128 -30.84 11.63 -27.46
CA CYS A 128 -29.60 12.32 -27.79
C CYS A 128 -29.45 12.50 -29.30
N GLU A 129 -28.59 13.43 -29.72
CA GLU A 129 -28.26 13.60 -31.13
C GLU A 129 -27.19 12.59 -31.53
N ALA A 130 -27.42 11.82 -32.60
CA ALA A 130 -26.52 10.77 -33.06
C ALA A 130 -25.10 11.33 -33.29
N GLY A 131 -24.09 10.62 -32.78
CA GLY A 131 -22.70 11.05 -32.82
C GLY A 131 -22.25 11.92 -31.65
N THR A 132 -23.17 12.40 -30.80
CA THR A 132 -22.80 13.12 -29.56
C THR A 132 -22.03 12.18 -28.63
N LYS A 133 -20.94 12.67 -28.04
CA LYS A 133 -20.17 11.96 -27.02
C LYS A 133 -20.03 12.82 -25.77
N LEU A 134 -19.97 12.18 -24.62
CA LEU A 134 -19.67 12.83 -23.35
C LEU A 134 -18.97 11.89 -22.38
N CYS A 135 -18.23 12.45 -21.42
CA CYS A 135 -17.59 11.67 -20.37
C CYS A 135 -18.53 11.46 -19.20
N GLY A 136 -18.73 10.20 -18.83
CA GLY A 136 -19.20 9.78 -17.52
C GLY A 136 -18.05 9.49 -16.56
N TRP A 137 -18.38 9.05 -15.34
CA TRP A 137 -17.42 8.49 -14.39
C TRP A 137 -16.77 7.25 -14.99
N ARG A 138 -15.49 7.39 -15.39
CA ARG A 138 -14.66 6.33 -16.00
C ARG A 138 -15.32 5.62 -17.19
N ALA A 139 -16.12 6.35 -17.97
CA ALA A 139 -16.78 5.80 -19.14
C ALA A 139 -16.99 6.88 -20.21
N VAL A 140 -16.91 6.48 -21.47
CA VAL A 140 -17.33 7.30 -22.62
C VAL A 140 -18.77 6.94 -22.95
N LEU A 141 -19.65 7.92 -22.97
CA LEU A 141 -21.02 7.77 -23.45
C LEU A 141 -21.09 8.26 -24.89
N SER A 142 -21.67 7.45 -25.77
CA SER A 142 -21.85 7.76 -27.20
C SER A 142 -23.31 7.62 -27.59
N CYS A 143 -23.85 8.60 -28.29
CA CYS A 143 -25.21 8.53 -28.81
C CYS A 143 -25.26 7.81 -30.15
N ASN A 144 -25.96 6.67 -30.21
CA ASN A 144 -26.18 5.90 -31.43
C ASN A 144 -27.69 5.78 -31.69
N GLY A 145 -28.14 6.29 -32.84
CA GLY A 145 -29.56 6.22 -33.22
C GLY A 145 -30.53 6.86 -32.24
N GLY A 146 -30.10 7.89 -31.50
CA GLY A 146 -30.91 8.59 -30.50
C GLY A 146 -30.90 7.99 -29.10
N SER A 147 -30.13 6.93 -28.87
CA SER A 147 -29.96 6.27 -27.57
C SER A 147 -28.50 6.29 -27.11
N TRP A 148 -28.28 6.37 -25.80
CA TRP A 148 -26.94 6.33 -25.23
C TRP A 148 -26.41 4.90 -25.13
N GLU A 149 -25.20 4.72 -25.63
CA GLU A 149 -24.34 3.57 -25.40
C GLU A 149 -23.15 4.00 -24.53
N SER A 150 -22.57 3.07 -23.78
CA SER A 150 -21.46 3.36 -22.88
C SER A 150 -20.32 2.38 -23.08
N VAL A 151 -19.09 2.90 -23.07
CA VAL A 151 -17.88 2.09 -23.01
C VAL A 151 -17.14 2.44 -21.72
N LYS A 152 -17.02 1.48 -20.81
CA LYS A 152 -16.22 1.63 -19.58
C LYS A 152 -14.74 1.74 -19.96
N CYS A 153 -14.04 2.69 -19.36
CA CYS A 153 -12.59 2.73 -19.41
C CYS A 153 -11.99 1.60 -18.57
N LYS A 154 -10.78 1.15 -18.91
CA LYS A 154 -10.05 0.16 -18.12
C LYS A 154 -9.72 0.66 -16.71
N ALA A 155 -9.27 -0.25 -15.85
CA ALA A 155 -8.92 0.05 -14.46
C ALA A 155 -7.77 1.06 -14.30
N ASP A 156 -6.92 1.20 -15.33
CA ASP A 156 -5.80 2.14 -15.45
C ASP A 156 -6.12 3.33 -16.38
N GLN A 157 -7.39 3.49 -16.76
CA GLN A 157 -7.83 4.54 -17.67
C GLN A 157 -8.91 5.44 -17.05
N ARG A 158 -8.97 6.67 -17.54
CA ARG A 158 -9.99 7.69 -17.23
C ARG A 158 -10.66 8.19 -18.51
N CYS A 159 -11.87 8.72 -18.40
CA CYS A 159 -12.46 9.46 -19.53
C CYS A 159 -11.92 10.89 -19.50
N ASP A 160 -11.28 11.30 -20.59
CA ASP A 160 -10.74 12.65 -20.72
C ASP A 160 -11.78 13.61 -21.28
N PRO A 161 -12.17 14.69 -20.56
CA PRO A 161 -13.28 15.54 -20.98
C PRO A 161 -13.00 16.32 -22.26
N ASP A 162 -11.73 16.57 -22.61
CA ASP A 162 -11.35 17.33 -23.80
C ASP A 162 -11.40 16.48 -25.07
N SER A 163 -10.85 15.26 -25.01
CA SER A 163 -10.89 14.33 -26.15
C SER A 163 -12.15 13.47 -26.21
N VAL A 164 -12.87 13.34 -25.09
CA VAL A 164 -14.00 12.43 -24.89
C VAL A 164 -13.66 10.98 -25.25
N THR A 165 -12.47 10.55 -24.82
CA THR A 165 -11.95 9.19 -25.01
C THR A 165 -11.38 8.63 -23.71
N CYS A 166 -11.25 7.30 -23.63
CA CYS A 166 -10.51 6.69 -22.53
C CYS A 166 -9.02 6.88 -22.77
N VAL A 167 -8.36 7.56 -21.84
CA VAL A 167 -6.91 7.78 -21.84
C VAL A 167 -6.31 7.11 -20.61
N ASP A 168 -5.05 6.71 -20.71
CA ASP A 168 -4.31 6.13 -19.59
C ASP A 168 -4.17 7.17 -18.47
N GLN A 169 -4.27 6.70 -17.23
CA GLN A 169 -3.99 7.50 -16.06
C GLN A 169 -2.49 7.79 -15.99
N VAL A 170 -2.13 9.00 -15.56
CA VAL A 170 -0.74 9.39 -15.30
C VAL A 170 -0.24 8.77 -13.99
N CYS A 171 -1.16 8.53 -13.06
CA CYS A 171 -0.89 7.93 -11.77
C CYS A 171 -2.15 7.31 -11.17
N ALA A 172 -1.97 6.36 -10.25
CA ALA A 172 -3.09 5.80 -9.49
C ALA A 172 -3.72 6.91 -8.62
N PRO A 173 -5.04 7.15 -8.69
CA PRO A 173 -5.70 8.21 -7.92
C PRO A 173 -5.30 8.21 -6.45
N THR A 174 -5.03 9.40 -5.90
CA THR A 174 -4.62 9.61 -4.50
C THR A 174 -3.29 8.96 -4.06
N SER A 175 -2.54 8.33 -4.98
CA SER A 175 -1.21 7.82 -4.67
C SER A 175 -0.25 8.95 -4.29
N LEU A 176 0.78 8.61 -3.50
CA LEU A 176 1.80 9.53 -3.03
C LEU A 176 3.16 9.13 -3.58
N LYS A 177 4.02 10.12 -3.84
CA LYS A 177 5.45 9.90 -4.13
C LYS A 177 6.30 11.06 -3.66
N CYS A 178 7.60 10.85 -3.46
CA CYS A 178 8.54 11.96 -3.36
C CYS A 178 8.92 12.45 -4.75
N VAL A 179 8.90 13.77 -4.93
CA VAL A 179 9.42 14.43 -6.12
C VAL A 179 10.92 14.64 -5.96
N ASP A 180 11.32 15.10 -4.78
CA ASP A 180 12.69 15.21 -4.31
C ASP A 180 12.71 15.13 -2.77
N ASN A 181 13.86 15.35 -2.15
CA ASN A 181 14.01 15.26 -0.69
C ASN A 181 13.22 16.34 0.08
N LYS A 182 12.66 17.36 -0.58
CA LYS A 182 11.95 18.49 0.02
C LYS A 182 10.51 18.64 -0.48
N ALA A 183 10.08 17.80 -1.41
CA ALA A 183 8.75 17.89 -2.00
C ALA A 183 8.15 16.50 -2.21
N ARG A 184 6.86 16.39 -1.92
CA ARG A 184 6.02 15.24 -2.26
C ARG A 184 5.03 15.61 -3.34
N ALA A 185 4.45 14.61 -3.99
CA ALA A 185 3.30 14.80 -4.87
C ALA A 185 2.19 13.81 -4.53
N THR A 186 0.96 14.27 -4.67
CA THR A 186 -0.25 13.46 -4.58
C THR A 186 -0.88 13.39 -5.96
N CYS A 187 -1.21 12.19 -6.42
CA CYS A 187 -1.94 12.03 -7.67
C CYS A 187 -3.37 12.59 -7.53
N SER A 188 -3.85 13.32 -8.53
CA SER A 188 -5.21 13.84 -8.57
C SER A 188 -6.25 12.71 -8.46
N ASP A 189 -7.47 13.05 -8.02
CA ASP A 189 -8.54 12.06 -7.80
C ASP A 189 -8.99 11.34 -9.08
N ASP A 190 -8.75 11.93 -10.25
CA ASP A 190 -9.05 11.33 -11.55
C ASP A 190 -7.84 10.62 -12.19
N GLY A 191 -6.67 10.69 -11.55
CA GLY A 191 -5.43 10.11 -12.06
C GLY A 191 -4.80 10.89 -13.21
N SER A 192 -5.20 12.14 -13.45
CA SER A 192 -4.72 12.95 -14.58
C SER A 192 -3.37 13.62 -14.35
N GLU A 193 -3.01 13.94 -13.11
CA GLU A 193 -1.77 14.68 -12.83
C GLU A 193 -1.21 14.45 -11.42
N TRP A 194 0.06 14.84 -11.23
CA TRP A 194 0.73 14.87 -9.94
C TRP A 194 0.69 16.28 -9.35
N ILE A 195 0.05 16.44 -8.19
CA ILE A 195 -0.05 17.71 -7.47
C ILE A 195 1.06 17.78 -6.43
N GLY A 196 2.10 18.56 -6.72
CA GLY A 196 3.26 18.75 -5.86
C GLY A 196 2.97 19.62 -4.63
N ARG A 197 3.56 19.28 -3.49
CA ARG A 197 3.60 20.09 -2.26
C ARG A 197 4.96 19.99 -1.60
N ASN A 198 5.53 21.13 -1.22
CA ASN A 198 6.76 21.16 -0.45
C ASN A 198 6.51 20.61 0.97
N CYS A 199 7.48 19.87 1.48
CA CYS A 199 7.56 19.55 2.90
C CYS A 199 7.84 20.83 3.70
N ALA A 200 7.47 20.83 4.98
CA ALA A 200 7.72 21.97 5.84
C ALA A 200 9.23 22.18 6.05
N ALA A 201 9.63 23.36 6.53
CA ALA A 201 11.02 23.64 6.85
C ALA A 201 11.55 22.63 7.89
N GLY A 202 12.73 22.05 7.63
CA GLY A 202 13.29 20.98 8.46
C GLY A 202 12.55 19.65 8.31
N GLN A 203 11.87 19.41 7.19
CA GLN A 203 11.35 18.10 6.82
C GLN A 203 11.98 17.58 5.53
N VAL A 204 12.09 16.26 5.45
CA VAL A 204 12.51 15.53 4.25
C VAL A 204 11.40 14.61 3.76
N CYS A 205 11.20 14.53 2.44
CA CYS A 205 10.29 13.56 1.86
C CYS A 205 10.95 12.18 1.85
N ASN A 206 10.26 11.19 2.40
CA ASN A 206 10.60 9.78 2.26
C ASN A 206 9.32 8.98 1.96
N ASP A 207 9.32 8.19 0.90
CA ASP A 207 8.18 7.38 0.43
C ASP A 207 6.83 8.15 0.34
N GLY A 208 6.87 9.36 -0.21
CA GLY A 208 5.70 10.23 -0.38
C GLY A 208 5.22 10.95 0.88
N VAL A 209 5.92 10.79 2.00
CA VAL A 209 5.59 11.38 3.31
C VAL A 209 6.67 12.37 3.72
N CYS A 210 6.27 13.52 4.26
CA CYS A 210 7.21 14.50 4.80
C CYS A 210 7.52 14.16 6.27
N HIS A 211 8.76 13.79 6.55
CA HIS A 211 9.27 13.47 7.88
C HIS A 211 10.09 14.63 8.42
N SER A 212 10.10 14.87 9.73
CA SER A 212 11.04 15.83 10.32
C SER A 212 12.48 15.36 10.11
N GLU A 213 13.31 16.23 9.55
CA GLU A 213 14.75 16.07 9.47
C GLU A 213 15.28 16.06 10.90
N VAL A 214 15.86 14.92 11.30
CA VAL A 214 16.47 14.80 12.62
C VAL A 214 17.75 15.63 12.62
N GLN A 215 17.63 16.92 12.94
CA GLN A 215 18.77 17.80 13.14
C GLN A 215 19.50 17.36 14.41
N GLY A 216 20.59 16.61 14.28
CA GLY A 216 21.37 16.30 15.48
C GLY A 216 22.33 15.13 15.42
N VAL A 217 22.37 14.31 14.37
CA VAL A 217 23.53 13.43 14.19
C VAL A 217 24.56 14.15 13.31
N THR A 218 25.11 15.25 13.85
CA THR A 218 26.48 15.61 13.48
C THR A 218 27.31 14.37 13.80
N GLN A 219 27.74 13.65 12.77
CA GLN A 219 28.65 12.51 12.94
C GLN A 219 29.86 13.01 13.71
N GLN A 220 29.89 12.70 15.00
CA GLN A 220 31.06 12.86 15.81
C GLN A 220 31.99 11.74 15.36
N THR A 221 32.85 12.05 14.40
CA THR A 221 33.95 11.17 14.02
C THR A 221 34.81 11.01 15.26
N ASP A 222 34.77 9.82 15.87
CA ASP A 222 35.62 9.48 17.00
C ASP A 222 37.08 9.46 16.54
N ALA A 223 37.71 10.63 16.54
CA ALA A 223 39.11 10.86 16.23
C ALA A 223 40.04 10.40 17.37
N ASN A 224 39.72 9.27 18.02
CA ASN A 224 40.46 8.80 19.19
C ASN A 224 40.76 7.30 19.16
N SER A 225 41.23 6.79 18.03
CA SER A 225 42.13 5.64 18.00
C SER A 225 43.56 6.15 17.86
N GLY A 226 44.21 6.37 19.01
CA GLY A 226 45.64 6.69 19.04
C GLY A 226 46.48 5.49 18.65
N GLU A 227 47.31 5.65 17.62
CA GLU A 227 48.67 5.12 17.58
C GLU A 227 49.64 6.25 17.21
N PRO A 228 50.89 6.20 17.70
CA PRO A 228 51.79 7.35 17.68
C PRO A 228 52.69 7.39 16.43
N ASP A 229 52.99 8.62 16.03
CA ASP A 229 54.18 9.13 15.34
C ASP A 229 54.67 8.42 14.06
N ASP A 230 54.43 9.04 12.89
CA ASP A 230 55.56 9.63 12.16
C ASP A 230 55.11 10.67 11.10
N ALA A 231 55.88 11.75 11.03
CA ALA A 231 55.58 12.94 10.24
C ALA A 231 55.92 12.75 8.75
N THR A 232 55.03 13.17 7.85
CA THR A 232 55.39 13.95 6.66
C THR A 232 54.16 14.52 5.96
N SER A 233 54.21 15.83 5.73
CA SER A 233 53.27 16.65 4.99
C SER A 233 53.18 16.25 3.52
N ASP A 234 51.97 16.10 2.97
CA ASP A 234 51.56 16.87 1.79
C ASP A 234 50.07 16.74 1.43
N ALA A 235 49.63 17.76 0.69
CA ALA A 235 48.25 18.17 0.45
C ALA A 235 47.37 17.20 -0.36
N GLY A 236 46.07 17.24 -0.03
CA GLY A 236 45.02 17.21 -1.05
C GLY A 236 44.32 15.88 -1.30
N ALA A 237 43.82 15.21 -0.26
CA ALA A 237 42.88 14.11 -0.42
C ALA A 237 41.50 14.51 0.12
N SER A 238 40.52 14.58 -0.78
CA SER A 238 39.09 14.66 -0.48
C SER A 238 38.66 13.39 0.26
N GLY A 239 38.64 13.46 1.59
CA GLY A 239 38.21 12.38 2.46
C GLY A 239 36.70 12.18 2.35
N PHE A 240 36.31 10.99 1.90
CA PHE A 240 34.94 10.48 2.04
C PHE A 240 34.64 10.30 3.52
N ILE A 241 33.53 10.85 3.99
CA ILE A 241 33.11 10.77 5.39
C ILE A 241 32.50 9.40 5.62
N ASP A 242 33.06 8.67 6.57
CA ASP A 242 32.57 7.39 7.05
C ASP A 242 31.37 7.63 7.98
N VAL A 243 30.21 7.16 7.52
CA VAL A 243 28.93 7.34 8.18
C VAL A 243 28.89 6.43 9.39
N GLY A 244 29.12 7.01 10.58
CA GLY A 244 28.93 6.33 11.85
C GLY A 244 27.62 5.54 11.82
N THR A 245 27.76 4.21 11.98
CA THR A 245 26.71 3.24 11.66
C THR A 245 25.44 3.62 12.38
N LYS A 246 24.41 3.95 11.57
CA LYS A 246 22.99 3.93 11.96
C LYS A 246 22.82 2.82 13.00
N PRO A 247 22.20 3.04 14.18
CA PRO A 247 21.91 1.95 15.10
C PRO A 247 21.26 0.89 14.23
N GLU A 248 22.02 -0.18 13.99
CA GLU A 248 21.62 -1.20 13.07
C GLU A 248 20.36 -1.69 13.76
N VAL A 249 19.21 -1.36 13.19
CA VAL A 249 18.05 -2.20 13.40
C VAL A 249 18.63 -3.50 12.89
N VAL A 250 19.05 -4.36 13.82
CA VAL A 250 19.46 -5.71 13.54
C VAL A 250 18.17 -6.32 13.05
N LEU A 251 17.90 -6.08 11.77
CA LEU A 251 16.83 -6.70 11.04
C LEU A 251 17.20 -8.16 11.21
N GLU A 252 16.40 -8.86 12.02
CA GLU A 252 16.57 -10.29 12.14
C GLU A 252 16.74 -10.81 10.71
N PRO A 253 17.83 -11.54 10.43
CA PRO A 253 18.14 -11.96 9.08
C PRO A 253 16.88 -12.57 8.47
N PHE A 254 16.67 -12.33 7.17
CA PHE A 254 15.55 -12.97 6.45
C PHE A 254 15.54 -14.44 6.83
N ASP A 255 14.38 -14.92 7.26
CA ASP A 255 14.30 -16.30 7.70
C ASP A 255 14.14 -17.18 6.46
N SER A 256 14.60 -18.40 6.60
CA SER A 256 14.44 -19.40 5.54
C SER A 256 12.96 -19.77 5.39
N MET A 257 12.58 -20.24 4.21
CA MET A 257 11.34 -21.01 4.09
C MET A 257 11.60 -22.40 4.66
N LYS A 258 10.72 -22.86 5.57
CA LYS A 258 10.84 -24.15 6.23
C LYS A 258 9.55 -24.94 6.10
N ILE A 259 9.62 -26.12 5.49
CA ILE A 259 8.48 -26.99 5.22
C ILE A 259 8.75 -28.39 5.77
N THR A 260 7.74 -28.98 6.40
CA THR A 260 7.70 -30.37 6.83
C THR A 260 6.80 -31.14 5.87
N ILE A 261 7.33 -32.19 5.26
CA ILE A 261 6.62 -33.09 4.34
C ILE A 261 6.31 -34.41 5.07
N SER A 262 5.08 -34.90 4.95
CA SER A 262 4.62 -36.13 5.60
C SER A 262 3.64 -36.90 4.71
N GLU A 263 3.58 -38.22 4.84
CA GLU A 263 2.55 -39.06 4.20
C GLU A 263 1.21 -39.02 4.96
N THR A 264 1.23 -38.55 6.22
CA THR A 264 0.05 -38.42 7.10
C THR A 264 -0.21 -36.96 7.45
N PRO A 265 -1.48 -36.57 7.70
CA PRO A 265 -1.84 -35.18 8.08
C PRO A 265 -1.12 -34.68 9.32
N THR A 266 -0.86 -35.56 10.27
CA THR A 266 -0.07 -35.24 11.47
C THR A 266 1.37 -35.71 11.22
N PRO A 267 2.37 -34.81 11.17
CA PRO A 267 3.76 -35.20 10.96
C PRO A 267 4.24 -36.17 12.04
N GLY A 268 4.58 -37.39 11.64
CA GLY A 268 5.16 -38.41 12.51
C GLY A 268 6.69 -38.43 12.49
N PRO A 269 7.34 -39.40 13.15
CA PRO A 269 8.80 -39.58 13.14
C PRO A 269 9.43 -39.79 11.75
N GLY A 270 8.62 -40.05 10.72
CA GLY A 270 9.07 -40.18 9.32
C GLY A 270 8.91 -38.90 8.49
N ALA A 271 8.45 -37.80 9.07
CA ALA A 271 8.30 -36.54 8.36
C ALA A 271 9.67 -35.95 8.00
N LYS A 272 9.78 -35.39 6.79
CA LYS A 272 11.00 -34.77 6.29
C LYS A 272 10.90 -33.27 6.41
N VAL A 273 11.86 -32.65 7.09
CA VAL A 273 11.98 -31.20 7.19
C VAL A 273 12.91 -30.69 6.09
N LEU A 274 12.45 -29.71 5.32
CA LEU A 274 13.21 -28.98 4.32
C LEU A 274 13.35 -27.53 4.78
N GLU A 275 14.58 -27.02 4.75
CA GLU A 275 14.88 -25.60 4.90
C GLU A 275 15.45 -25.14 3.58
N PHE A 276 14.78 -24.19 2.92
CA PHE A 276 15.15 -23.75 1.58
C PHE A 276 16.23 -22.68 1.65
N GLY A 277 17.43 -23.02 1.15
CA GLY A 277 18.58 -22.11 1.13
C GLY A 277 18.38 -20.90 0.20
N PHE A 278 17.51 -21.02 -0.80
CA PHE A 278 17.06 -19.91 -1.64
C PHE A 278 15.55 -19.80 -1.62
N SER A 279 15.04 -18.61 -1.31
CA SER A 279 13.62 -18.32 -1.38
C SER A 279 13.38 -16.86 -1.79
N SER A 280 12.28 -16.64 -2.51
CA SER A 280 11.91 -15.31 -3.00
C SER A 280 10.41 -15.18 -3.09
N ALA A 281 9.90 -13.96 -2.92
CA ALA A 281 8.53 -13.62 -3.24
C ALA A 281 8.46 -12.50 -4.28
N ASN A 282 7.60 -12.66 -5.28
CA ASN A 282 7.38 -11.70 -6.35
C ASN A 282 5.89 -11.39 -6.47
N PHE A 283 5.54 -10.12 -6.59
CA PHE A 283 4.16 -9.71 -6.83
C PHE A 283 4.00 -9.19 -8.26
N LEU A 284 3.22 -9.93 -9.06
CA LEU A 284 2.93 -9.60 -10.45
C LEU A 284 1.64 -8.78 -10.51
N SER A 285 1.79 -7.46 -10.51
CA SER A 285 0.67 -6.51 -10.50
C SER A 285 -0.32 -6.69 -11.67
N VAL A 286 0.16 -7.11 -12.84
CA VAL A 286 -0.66 -7.32 -14.04
C VAL A 286 -1.79 -8.32 -13.84
N ASN A 287 -1.54 -9.38 -13.07
CA ASN A 287 -2.49 -10.47 -12.81
C ASN A 287 -2.88 -10.55 -11.33
N LYS A 288 -2.41 -9.59 -10.51
CA LYS A 288 -2.58 -9.62 -9.07
C LYS A 288 -2.14 -10.95 -8.48
N MET A 289 -0.96 -11.43 -8.88
CA MET A 289 -0.45 -12.74 -8.51
C MET A 289 0.73 -12.59 -7.56
N LEU A 290 0.66 -13.23 -6.40
CA LEU A 290 1.81 -13.42 -5.51
C LEU A 290 2.45 -14.78 -5.81
N GLN A 291 3.70 -14.78 -6.23
CA GLN A 291 4.50 -15.98 -6.45
C GLN A 291 5.57 -16.07 -5.36
N ILE A 292 5.51 -17.12 -4.54
CA ILE A 292 6.52 -17.47 -3.54
C ILE A 292 7.23 -18.74 -4.00
N SER A 293 8.55 -18.69 -4.12
CA SER A 293 9.36 -19.82 -4.59
C SER A 293 10.45 -20.17 -3.57
N GLY A 294 10.74 -21.46 -3.43
CA GLY A 294 11.83 -22.00 -2.61
C GLY A 294 12.57 -23.13 -3.33
N ASP A 295 13.90 -23.10 -3.30
CA ASP A 295 14.78 -24.11 -3.90
C ASP A 295 15.80 -24.66 -2.88
N GLU A 296 15.88 -26.00 -2.77
CA GLU A 296 16.84 -26.71 -1.90
C GLU A 296 17.38 -27.96 -2.60
N GLY A 297 18.54 -27.83 -3.24
CA GLY A 297 19.14 -28.89 -4.03
C GLY A 297 18.21 -29.36 -5.16
N LEU A 298 17.60 -30.53 -4.97
CA LEU A 298 16.64 -31.08 -5.93
C LEU A 298 15.18 -30.72 -5.65
N TYR A 299 14.89 -30.22 -4.44
CA TYR A 299 13.54 -29.85 -4.03
C TYR A 299 13.19 -28.46 -4.54
N LYS A 300 11.98 -28.32 -5.06
CA LYS A 300 11.39 -27.03 -5.46
C LYS A 300 9.99 -26.91 -4.92
N LEU A 301 9.66 -25.75 -4.35
CA LEU A 301 8.31 -25.37 -3.98
C LEU A 301 7.95 -24.06 -4.69
N GLU A 302 6.76 -23.99 -5.24
CA GLU A 302 6.21 -22.76 -5.78
C GLU A 302 4.75 -22.60 -5.33
N ILE A 303 4.44 -21.43 -4.80
CA ILE A 303 3.10 -21.02 -4.38
C ILE A 303 2.71 -19.85 -5.26
N GLN A 304 1.68 -20.01 -6.08
CA GLN A 304 1.08 -18.96 -6.89
C GLN A 304 -0.29 -18.66 -6.31
N LEU A 305 -0.53 -17.44 -5.83
CA LEU A 305 -1.82 -17.00 -5.32
C LEU A 305 -2.36 -15.91 -6.24
N ALA A 306 -3.53 -16.16 -6.82
CA ALA A 306 -4.21 -15.18 -7.64
C ALA A 306 -5.74 -15.38 -7.60
N PRO A 307 -6.52 -14.28 -7.63
CA PRO A 307 -6.06 -12.91 -7.45
C PRO A 307 -5.78 -12.59 -5.96
N VAL A 308 -4.70 -11.85 -5.69
CA VAL A 308 -4.38 -11.26 -4.38
C VAL A 308 -4.00 -9.80 -4.57
N GLU A 309 -4.60 -8.89 -3.78
CA GLU A 309 -4.22 -7.48 -3.83
C GLU A 309 -2.88 -7.28 -3.11
N ASP A 310 -2.05 -6.37 -3.61
CA ASP A 310 -0.78 -6.03 -2.98
C ASP A 310 -1.00 -5.63 -1.51
N PHE A 311 -0.07 -5.99 -0.63
CA PHE A 311 -0.12 -5.74 0.82
C PHE A 311 -1.25 -6.45 1.59
N THR A 312 -1.96 -7.39 0.96
CA THR A 312 -3.06 -8.10 1.63
C THR A 312 -2.53 -9.19 2.53
N THR A 313 -2.85 -9.08 3.82
CA THR A 313 -2.65 -10.14 4.82
C THR A 313 -3.94 -10.91 5.07
N GLY A 314 -3.85 -12.16 5.48
CA GLY A 314 -4.98 -12.99 5.86
C GLY A 314 -4.82 -14.44 5.44
N THR A 315 -5.89 -15.20 5.64
CA THR A 315 -5.94 -16.63 5.34
C THR A 315 -6.58 -16.86 3.97
N PHE A 316 -5.90 -17.63 3.13
CA PHE A 316 -6.29 -18.02 1.78
C PHE A 316 -6.51 -19.53 1.75
N THR A 317 -7.67 -19.98 1.27
CA THR A 317 -8.04 -21.40 1.22
C THR A 317 -8.47 -21.83 -0.17
N ALA A 318 -8.35 -23.13 -0.45
CA ALA A 318 -8.75 -23.72 -1.74
C ALA A 318 -10.24 -23.52 -2.08
N LEU A 319 -11.12 -23.34 -1.07
CA LEU A 319 -12.56 -23.19 -1.26
C LEU A 319 -13.00 -21.77 -1.65
N GLU A 320 -12.18 -20.76 -1.33
CA GLU A 320 -12.50 -19.34 -1.52
C GLU A 320 -11.81 -18.73 -2.75
N ALA A 321 -10.73 -19.35 -3.23
CA ALA A 321 -10.10 -18.94 -4.48
C ALA A 321 -11.03 -19.24 -5.67
N GLN A 322 -11.25 -18.27 -6.56
CA GLN A 322 -11.83 -18.52 -7.88
C GLN A 322 -10.80 -19.25 -8.76
N ALA A 323 -10.52 -20.50 -8.38
CA ALA A 323 -9.25 -21.21 -8.44
C ALA A 323 -8.81 -21.71 -9.82
N GLU A 324 -8.77 -20.85 -10.84
CA GLU A 324 -8.03 -21.19 -12.06
C GLU A 324 -6.53 -20.84 -11.94
N ASP A 325 -6.18 -19.81 -11.17
CA ASP A 325 -4.82 -19.25 -11.14
C ASP A 325 -4.07 -19.44 -9.81
N THR A 326 -4.66 -20.12 -8.81
CA THR A 326 -3.97 -20.44 -7.56
C THR A 326 -3.46 -21.88 -7.56
N ALA A 327 -2.15 -22.04 -7.40
CA ALA A 327 -1.50 -23.35 -7.41
C ALA A 327 -0.36 -23.40 -6.38
N ILE A 328 -0.28 -24.50 -5.64
CA ILE A 328 0.93 -24.86 -4.88
C ILE A 328 1.51 -26.10 -5.54
N LEU A 329 2.73 -25.97 -6.03
CA LEU A 329 3.44 -26.93 -6.86
C LEU A 329 4.72 -27.36 -6.16
N MET A 330 5.02 -28.66 -6.18
CA MET A 330 6.23 -29.19 -5.57
C MET A 330 6.90 -30.22 -6.47
N ASN A 331 8.23 -30.15 -6.51
CA ASN A 331 9.12 -31.20 -7.02
C ASN A 331 9.90 -31.78 -5.82
N ASP A 332 9.85 -33.11 -5.66
CA ASP A 332 10.47 -33.82 -4.54
C ASP A 332 11.93 -34.26 -4.79
N GLY A 333 12.51 -33.82 -5.91
CA GLY A 333 13.85 -34.14 -6.34
C GLY A 333 14.03 -35.50 -7.01
N SER A 334 12.95 -36.25 -7.30
CA SER A 334 13.02 -37.57 -7.93
C SER A 334 13.27 -37.54 -9.44
N ASN A 335 13.04 -36.42 -10.13
CA ASN A 335 13.10 -36.29 -11.59
C ASN A 335 14.25 -35.40 -12.09
N ASP A 336 14.61 -35.56 -13.37
CA ASP A 336 15.68 -34.81 -14.06
C ASP A 336 15.43 -33.29 -14.02
N GLN A 337 16.37 -32.55 -13.42
CA GLN A 337 16.30 -31.10 -13.24
C GLN A 337 16.33 -30.28 -14.53
N ASN A 338 16.67 -30.89 -15.66
CA ASN A 338 16.67 -30.20 -16.95
C ASN A 338 15.27 -29.87 -17.47
N GLN A 339 14.22 -30.38 -16.82
CA GLN A 339 12.83 -30.00 -17.08
C GLN A 339 12.14 -29.78 -15.74
N VAL A 340 11.55 -28.60 -15.52
CA VAL A 340 10.69 -28.37 -14.35
C VAL A 340 9.43 -29.19 -14.54
N GLN A 341 9.44 -30.42 -14.02
CA GLN A 341 8.26 -31.28 -13.95
C GLN A 341 7.73 -31.20 -12.53
N TRP A 342 6.65 -30.43 -12.34
CA TRP A 342 5.90 -30.42 -11.09
C TRP A 342 5.27 -31.79 -10.88
N GLN A 343 5.60 -32.44 -9.78
CA GLN A 343 5.11 -33.80 -9.50
C GLN A 343 3.86 -33.76 -8.65
N PHE A 344 3.83 -32.85 -7.69
CA PHE A 344 2.74 -32.67 -6.77
C PHE A 344 2.07 -31.32 -6.97
N GLN A 345 0.75 -31.30 -6.91
CA GLN A 345 -0.06 -30.09 -6.89
C GLN A 345 -1.03 -30.16 -5.70
N ALA A 346 -1.20 -29.06 -4.98
CA ALA A 346 -2.16 -28.99 -3.90
C ALA A 346 -3.59 -29.18 -4.43
N VAL A 347 -4.34 -30.09 -3.79
CA VAL A 347 -5.78 -30.27 -4.00
C VAL A 347 -6.61 -29.61 -2.91
N ASP A 348 -5.96 -29.30 -1.78
CA ASP A 348 -6.52 -28.56 -0.66
C ASP A 348 -5.36 -27.83 0.03
N TYR A 349 -5.59 -26.60 0.48
CA TYR A 349 -4.57 -25.79 1.15
C TYR A 349 -5.18 -24.70 2.02
N THR A 350 -4.37 -24.27 2.98
CA THR A 350 -4.54 -23.09 3.81
C THR A 350 -3.21 -22.36 3.85
N LEU A 351 -3.19 -21.11 3.40
CA LEU A 351 -2.03 -20.23 3.47
C LEU A 351 -2.41 -19.01 4.30
N ASP A 352 -1.62 -18.68 5.31
CA ASP A 352 -1.85 -17.50 6.15
C ASP A 352 -0.70 -16.50 5.97
N ILE A 353 -0.98 -15.35 5.37
CA ILE A 353 -0.02 -14.26 5.19
C ILE A 353 -0.17 -13.29 6.37
N THR A 354 0.85 -13.22 7.22
CA THR A 354 0.86 -12.38 8.42
C THR A 354 1.59 -11.06 8.23
N ALA A 355 2.48 -10.97 7.23
CA ALA A 355 3.08 -9.72 6.79
C ALA A 355 3.30 -9.74 5.27
N PHE A 356 3.02 -8.62 4.61
CA PHE A 356 3.24 -8.41 3.18
C PHE A 356 3.73 -6.98 2.99
N ASP A 357 5.04 -6.77 3.07
CA ASP A 357 5.66 -5.44 2.98
C ASP A 357 5.94 -5.01 1.52
N ASP A 358 6.44 -3.78 1.36
CA ASP A 358 6.92 -3.20 0.11
C ASP A 358 8.08 -4.00 -0.53
N VAL A 359 8.39 -3.68 -1.79
CA VAL A 359 9.53 -4.26 -2.52
C VAL A 359 10.82 -4.07 -1.71
N GLY A 360 11.56 -5.16 -1.49
CA GLY A 360 12.74 -5.20 -0.63
C GLY A 360 12.45 -5.48 0.85
N GLY A 361 11.17 -5.42 1.27
CA GLY A 361 10.67 -5.81 2.59
C GLY A 361 10.47 -7.32 2.74
N ARG A 362 9.65 -7.72 3.71
CA ARG A 362 9.42 -9.12 4.08
C ARG A 362 8.02 -9.59 3.67
N ILE A 363 7.94 -10.87 3.35
CA ILE A 363 6.67 -11.60 3.27
C ILE A 363 6.74 -12.75 4.26
N LYS A 364 5.79 -12.75 5.21
CA LYS A 364 5.73 -13.71 6.31
C LYS A 364 4.43 -14.47 6.31
N GLY A 365 4.50 -15.74 6.67
CA GLY A 365 3.29 -16.54 6.79
C GLY A 365 3.52 -18.01 7.11
N THR A 366 2.42 -18.74 7.11
CA THR A 366 2.38 -20.20 7.27
C THR A 366 1.62 -20.86 6.15
N LEU A 367 1.93 -22.11 5.88
CA LEU A 367 1.31 -22.92 4.83
C LEU A 367 0.96 -24.29 5.40
N SER A 368 -0.24 -24.78 5.08
CA SER A 368 -0.61 -26.19 5.16
C SER A 368 -1.26 -26.61 3.85
N ALA A 369 -0.85 -27.73 3.25
CA ALA A 369 -1.49 -28.23 2.04
C ALA A 369 -1.50 -29.76 1.96
N LYS A 370 -2.55 -30.27 1.32
CA LYS A 370 -2.65 -31.66 0.87
C LYS A 370 -2.37 -31.69 -0.62
N MET A 371 -1.29 -32.34 -1.02
CA MET A 371 -0.82 -32.42 -2.39
C MET A 371 -1.14 -33.79 -3.00
N GLY A 372 -1.68 -33.80 -4.21
CA GLY A 372 -1.87 -35.01 -5.00
C GLY A 372 -0.76 -35.18 -6.03
N ASP A 373 -0.33 -36.42 -6.25
CA ASP A 373 0.56 -36.77 -7.36
C ASP A 373 -0.21 -36.72 -8.69
N ALA A 374 0.28 -35.94 -9.66
CA ALA A 374 -0.34 -35.82 -10.98
C ALA A 374 -0.32 -37.14 -11.77
N ILE A 375 0.65 -38.01 -11.47
CA ILE A 375 0.90 -39.30 -12.14
C ILE A 375 0.25 -40.45 -11.34
N ASN A 376 0.45 -40.48 -10.02
CA ASN A 376 -0.02 -41.57 -9.15
C ASN A 376 -1.28 -41.19 -8.38
N LYS A 377 -2.43 -41.31 -9.04
CA LYS A 377 -3.76 -41.07 -8.44
C LYS A 377 -3.95 -41.91 -7.16
N GLY A 378 -3.78 -41.30 -6.00
CA GLY A 378 -4.06 -41.91 -4.69
C GLY A 378 -2.96 -41.76 -3.64
N GLN A 379 -1.74 -41.33 -4.02
CA GLN A 379 -0.73 -40.91 -3.05
C GLN A 379 -0.89 -39.42 -2.76
N PHE A 380 -0.88 -39.08 -1.47
CA PHE A 380 -0.95 -37.71 -1.00
C PHE A 380 0.27 -37.39 -0.16
N LEU A 381 0.77 -36.18 -0.31
CA LEU A 381 1.73 -35.58 0.59
C LEU A 381 1.05 -34.45 1.36
N TYR A 382 1.33 -34.39 2.65
CA TYR A 382 0.93 -33.30 3.52
C TYR A 382 2.14 -32.43 3.77
N ILE A 383 1.99 -31.14 3.52
CA ILE A 383 3.03 -30.15 3.82
C ILE A 383 2.52 -29.19 4.87
N GLU A 384 3.37 -28.87 5.85
CA GLU A 384 3.16 -27.82 6.85
C GLU A 384 4.43 -26.99 6.97
N GLY A 385 4.33 -25.67 7.04
CA GLY A 385 5.53 -24.86 7.16
C GLY A 385 5.31 -23.37 7.34
N SER A 386 6.41 -22.64 7.34
CA SER A 386 6.48 -21.20 7.51
C SER A 386 7.48 -20.57 6.54
N PHE A 387 7.28 -19.30 6.23
CA PHE A 387 8.20 -18.51 5.41
C PHE A 387 8.32 -17.11 5.99
N ASP A 388 9.51 -16.54 5.91
CA ASP A 388 9.80 -15.14 6.23
C ASP A 388 10.89 -14.64 5.27
N ILE A 389 10.46 -14.36 4.04
CA ILE A 389 11.35 -14.24 2.88
C ILE A 389 11.33 -12.82 2.33
N LYS A 390 12.37 -12.47 1.58
CA LYS A 390 12.50 -11.16 0.95
C LYS A 390 11.56 -11.01 -0.26
N ARG A 391 10.88 -9.87 -0.35
CA ARG A 391 10.13 -9.47 -1.56
C ARG A 391 11.09 -8.92 -2.62
N SER A 392 11.05 -9.49 -3.81
CA SER A 392 12.10 -9.31 -4.83
C SER A 392 11.71 -8.37 -5.98
N ASN A 393 10.41 -8.18 -6.25
CA ASN A 393 9.79 -7.07 -7.00
C ASN A 393 8.26 -7.19 -6.98
#